data_AF-A0A562TVN8-F1
#
_entry.id   AF-A0A562TVN8-F1
#
_cell.length_a   1.000
_cell.length_b   1.000
_cell.length_c   1.000
_cell.angle_alpha   90.00
_cell.angle_beta   90.00
_cell.angle_gamma   90.00
#
_symmetry.space_group_name_H-M   'P 1'
#
loop_
_entity.id
_entity.type
_entity.pdbx_description
1 polymer ?
#
loop_
_entity_poly.entity_id
_entity_poly.type
_entity_poly.pdbx_seq_one_letter_code
_entity_poly.pdbx_strand_id
1 'polypeptide(L)'
;MNWKIIVQLSLFGLIMAFGTIALIPQNIEPAFWLIIFGFCALVIAKVCAGKYFLHGFLVSMVNCIWITAVHIYFYQTYINHHAAMANMGQNMPSFLSIHPRLTMLIIGPVFGVLSGIILGLFALVASKIVKKPQ
;
A
#
# COMPACT_ATOMS: atom_id res chain seq x y z
N MET A 1 -8.86 18.95 3.72
CA MET A 1 -8.27 17.60 3.60
C MET A 1 -9.27 16.63 4.21
N ASN A 2 -9.72 15.61 3.49
CA ASN A 2 -10.73 14.69 4.02
C ASN A 2 -10.06 13.45 4.63
N TRP A 3 -9.65 13.57 5.89
CA TRP A 3 -8.99 12.48 6.63
C TRP A 3 -9.87 11.25 6.81
N LYS A 4 -11.19 11.43 6.88
CA LYS A 4 -12.14 10.32 6.97
C LYS A 4 -12.01 9.39 5.77
N ILE A 5 -11.96 9.94 4.55
CA ILE A 5 -11.77 9.15 3.32
C ILE A 5 -10.39 8.50 3.31
N ILE A 6 -9.35 9.23 3.73
CA ILE A 6 -7.98 8.70 3.74
C ILE A 6 -7.92 7.44 4.63
N VAL A 7 -8.44 7.52 5.85
CA VAL A 7 -8.47 6.39 6.78
C VAL A 7 -9.35 5.26 6.23
N GLN A 8 -10.56 5.55 5.76
CA GLN A 8 -11.47 4.53 5.22
C GLN A 8 -10.88 3.79 4.03
N LEU A 9 -10.30 4.50 3.06
CA LEU A 9 -9.66 3.88 1.91
C LEU A 9 -8.38 3.13 2.30
N SER A 10 -7.69 3.57 3.35
CA SER A 10 -6.51 2.83 3.84
C SER A 10 -6.84 1.48 4.49
N LEU A 11 -8.11 1.24 4.87
CA LEU A 11 -8.50 -0.06 5.41
C LEU A 11 -8.41 -1.17 4.35
N PHE A 12 -8.47 -0.83 3.06
CA PHE A 12 -8.17 -1.81 2.01
C PHE A 12 -6.73 -2.31 2.09
N GLY A 13 -5.78 -1.46 2.48
CA GLY A 13 -4.41 -1.90 2.72
C GLY A 13 -4.29 -2.82 3.93
N LEU A 14 -5.06 -2.59 4.98
CA LEU A 14 -5.13 -3.49 6.14
C LEU A 14 -5.71 -4.86 5.76
N ILE A 15 -6.83 -4.89 5.03
CA ILE A 15 -7.44 -6.12 4.52
C ILE A 15 -6.45 -6.87 3.63
N MET A 16 -5.77 -6.16 2.73
CA MET A 16 -4.73 -6.75 1.89
C MET A 16 -3.60 -7.33 2.72
N ALA A 17 -3.10 -6.63 3.73
CA ALA A 17 -2.02 -7.11 4.58
C ALA A 17 -2.36 -8.45 5.25
N PHE A 18 -3.60 -8.60 5.75
CA PHE A 18 -4.08 -9.89 6.25
C PHE A 18 -4.26 -10.93 5.15
N GLY A 19 -4.69 -10.50 3.96
CA GLY A 19 -4.79 -11.35 2.78
C GLY A 19 -3.44 -11.95 2.38
N THR A 20 -2.37 -11.15 2.38
CA THR A 20 -1.04 -11.61 1.94
C THR A 20 -0.33 -12.50 2.94
N ILE A 21 -0.68 -12.43 4.24
CA ILE A 21 -0.14 -13.39 5.21
C ILE A 21 -0.84 -14.76 5.14
N ALA A 22 -2.03 -14.87 4.55
CA ALA A 22 -2.86 -16.09 4.65
C ALA A 22 -3.22 -16.73 3.30
N LEU A 23 -3.65 -15.95 2.31
CA LEU A 23 -4.39 -16.44 1.14
C LEU A 23 -3.83 -15.96 -0.20
N ILE A 24 -3.21 -14.78 -0.23
CA ILE A 24 -2.80 -14.12 -1.48
C ILE A 24 -1.32 -14.41 -1.73
N PRO A 25 -0.97 -15.21 -2.76
CA PRO A 25 0.41 -15.45 -3.14
C PRO A 25 1.04 -14.24 -3.83
N GLN A 26 2.37 -14.12 -3.70
CA GLN A 26 3.17 -12.98 -4.16
C GLN A 26 2.99 -12.62 -5.66
N ASN A 27 2.69 -13.60 -6.51
CA ASN A 27 2.57 -13.41 -7.96
C ASN A 27 1.29 -12.66 -8.36
N ILE A 28 0.22 -12.71 -7.56
CA ILE A 28 -1.05 -12.06 -7.87
C ILE A 28 -1.29 -10.78 -7.05
N GLU A 29 -0.49 -10.52 -6.01
CA GLU A 29 -0.57 -9.27 -5.22
C GLU A 29 -0.63 -8.00 -6.09
N PRO A 30 0.19 -7.83 -7.14
CA PRO A 30 0.17 -6.60 -7.94
C PRO A 30 -1.16 -6.35 -8.64
N ALA A 31 -1.88 -7.42 -9.03
CA ALA A 31 -3.19 -7.30 -9.67
C ALA A 31 -4.24 -6.78 -8.68
N PHE A 32 -4.23 -7.26 -7.43
CA PHE A 32 -5.11 -6.76 -6.37
C PHE A 32 -4.80 -5.29 -6.04
N TRP A 33 -3.52 -4.93 -5.93
CA TRP A 33 -3.12 -3.54 -5.70
C TRP A 33 -3.58 -2.61 -6.81
N LEU A 34 -3.49 -3.04 -8.07
CA LEU A 34 -3.94 -2.25 -9.21
C LEU A 34 -5.46 -1.99 -9.16
N ILE A 35 -6.25 -3.02 -8.83
CA ILE A 35 -7.70 -2.89 -8.65
C ILE A 35 -8.02 -1.94 -7.50
N ILE A 36 -7.35 -2.08 -6.35
CA ILE A 36 -7.56 -1.22 -5.18
C ILE A 36 -7.15 0.22 -5.50
N PHE A 37 -6.02 0.44 -6.18
CA PHE A 37 -5.58 1.78 -6.55
C PHE A 37 -6.54 2.44 -7.53
N GLY A 38 -7.04 1.69 -8.52
CA GLY A 38 -8.08 2.16 -9.43
C GLY A 38 -9.35 2.56 -8.68
N PHE A 39 -9.84 1.69 -7.79
CA PHE A 39 -11.02 1.96 -6.97
C PHE A 39 -10.84 3.19 -6.06
N CYS A 40 -9.75 3.25 -5.30
CA CYS A 40 -9.42 4.38 -4.43
C CYS A 40 -9.31 5.69 -5.22
N ALA A 41 -8.64 5.66 -6.38
CA ALA A 41 -8.52 6.83 -7.26
C ALA A 41 -9.89 7.34 -7.74
N LEU A 42 -10.80 6.42 -8.13
CA LEU A 42 -12.16 6.76 -8.56
C LEU A 42 -12.98 7.36 -7.41
N VAL A 43 -12.90 6.79 -6.21
CA VAL A 43 -13.60 7.32 -5.03
C VAL A 43 -13.07 8.70 -4.66
N ILE A 44 -11.75 8.88 -4.63
CA ILE A 44 -11.12 10.18 -4.38
C ILE A 44 -11.57 11.21 -5.43
N ALA A 45 -11.58 10.85 -6.71
CA ALA A 45 -12.02 11.73 -7.79
C ALA A 45 -13.50 12.16 -7.67
N LYS A 46 -14.38 11.25 -7.19
CA LYS A 46 -15.82 11.53 -7.03
C LYS A 46 -16.13 12.37 -5.79
N VAL A 47 -15.45 12.12 -4.68
CA VAL A 47 -15.85 12.67 -3.37
C VAL A 47 -15.01 13.88 -2.97
N CYS A 48 -13.75 13.97 -3.39
CA CYS A 48 -12.89 15.10 -3.05
C CYS A 48 -13.14 16.27 -4.01
N ALA A 49 -13.26 17.49 -3.48
CA ALA A 49 -13.38 18.69 -4.30
C ALA A 49 -12.03 19.11 -4.95
N GLY A 50 -10.90 18.66 -4.40
CA GLY A 50 -9.55 18.98 -4.87
C GLY A 50 -8.45 18.28 -4.07
N LYS A 51 -7.17 18.63 -4.36
CA LYS A 51 -5.97 18.00 -3.78
C LYS A 51 -5.93 16.47 -3.97
N TYR A 52 -6.35 15.97 -5.13
CA TYR A 52 -6.51 14.53 -5.40
C TYR A 52 -5.20 13.75 -5.23
N PHE A 53 -4.10 14.30 -5.76
CA PHE A 53 -2.77 13.72 -5.56
C PHE A 53 -2.47 13.48 -4.09
N LEU A 54 -2.66 14.51 -3.27
CA LEU A 54 -2.32 14.47 -1.86
C LEU A 54 -3.22 13.49 -1.09
N HIS A 55 -4.50 13.35 -1.46
CA HIS A 55 -5.35 12.31 -0.87
C HIS A 55 -4.86 10.91 -1.24
N GLY A 56 -4.53 10.66 -2.51
CA GLY A 56 -4.00 9.37 -2.95
C GLY A 56 -2.66 9.04 -2.28
N PHE A 57 -1.75 10.02 -2.23
CA PHE A 57 -0.47 9.90 -1.55
C PHE A 57 -0.64 9.54 -0.07
N LEU A 58 -1.50 10.26 0.66
CA LEU A 58 -1.73 10.02 2.08
C LEU A 58 -2.43 8.67 2.34
N VAL A 59 -3.32 8.22 1.46
CA VAL A 59 -3.91 6.87 1.55
C VAL A 59 -2.82 5.80 1.52
N SER A 60 -1.86 5.89 0.61
CA SER A 60 -0.75 4.93 0.55
C SER A 60 0.21 5.04 1.74
N MET A 61 0.44 6.25 2.27
CA MET A 61 1.24 6.42 3.49
C MET A 61 0.59 5.74 4.70
N VAL A 62 -0.73 5.86 4.85
CA VAL A 62 -1.44 5.15 5.94
C VAL A 62 -1.50 3.65 5.67
N ASN A 63 -1.69 3.23 4.41
CA ASN A 63 -1.59 1.81 4.02
C ASN A 63 -0.24 1.20 4.41
N CYS A 64 0.85 1.92 4.16
CA CYS A 64 2.19 1.47 4.52
C CYS A 64 2.29 1.14 6.01
N ILE A 65 1.69 1.96 6.88
CA ILE A 65 1.68 1.71 8.33
C ILE A 65 0.94 0.39 8.62
N TRP A 66 -0.24 0.19 8.04
CA TRP A 66 -1.01 -1.04 8.23
C TRP A 66 -0.28 -2.29 7.74
N ILE A 67 0.22 -2.25 6.51
CA ILE A 67 0.93 -3.37 5.88
C ILE A 67 2.17 -3.72 6.68
N THR A 68 3.00 -2.73 6.98
CA THR A 68 4.25 -2.92 7.71
C THR A 68 3.98 -3.46 9.12
N ALA A 69 2.98 -2.94 9.83
CA ALA A 69 2.62 -3.42 11.16
C ALA A 69 2.17 -4.89 11.15
N VAL A 70 1.28 -5.27 10.23
CA VAL A 70 0.80 -6.65 10.10
C VAL A 70 1.93 -7.58 9.68
N HIS A 71 2.75 -7.21 8.69
CA HIS A 71 3.86 -8.04 8.21
C HIS A 71 4.97 -8.20 9.27
N ILE A 72 5.25 -7.18 10.08
CA ILE A 72 6.20 -7.31 11.20
C ILE A 72 5.64 -8.23 12.28
N TYR A 73 4.36 -8.07 12.64
CA TYR A 73 3.73 -8.87 13.69
C TYR A 73 3.63 -10.35 13.28
N PHE A 74 3.17 -10.61 12.05
CA PHE A 74 3.01 -11.96 11.48
C PHE A 74 4.19 -12.37 10.59
N TYR A 75 5.40 -11.87 10.89
CA TYR A 75 6.59 -12.04 10.05
C TYR A 75 6.85 -13.50 9.64
N GLN A 76 6.73 -14.44 10.59
CA GLN A 76 7.02 -15.84 10.31
C GLN A 76 6.04 -16.44 9.29
N THR A 77 4.76 -16.12 9.41
CA THR A 77 3.74 -16.57 8.46
C THR A 77 3.92 -15.88 7.11
N TYR A 78 4.20 -14.59 7.12
CA TYR A 78 4.42 -13.81 5.89
C TYR A 78 5.60 -14.34 5.08
N ILE A 79 6.76 -14.55 5.71
CA ILE A 79 7.98 -14.94 5.01
C ILE A 79 7.90 -16.36 4.45
N ASN A 80 7.18 -17.26 5.13
CA ASN A 80 6.94 -18.62 4.66
C ASN A 80 6.07 -18.65 3.39
N HIS A 81 5.16 -17.68 3.22
CA HIS A 81 4.37 -17.52 2.00
C HIS A 81 5.07 -16.69 0.91
N HIS A 82 6.17 -15.99 1.25
CA HIS A 82 6.86 -15.04 0.36
C HIS A 82 8.35 -15.37 0.22
N ALA A 83 8.65 -16.50 -0.41
CA ALA A 83 10.02 -17.00 -0.59
C ALA A 83 10.94 -16.01 -1.33
N ALA A 84 10.42 -15.22 -2.29
CA ALA A 84 11.22 -14.22 -2.97
C ALA A 84 11.61 -13.04 -2.06
N MET A 85 10.74 -12.66 -1.11
CA MET A 85 11.11 -11.67 -0.08
C MET A 85 12.16 -12.22 0.88
N ALA A 86 12.10 -13.52 1.21
CA ALA A 86 13.12 -14.18 2.00
C ALA A 86 14.49 -14.15 1.30
N ASN A 87 14.51 -14.45 0.00
CA ASN A 87 15.73 -14.42 -0.81
C ASN A 87 16.28 -13.00 -0.99
N MET A 88 15.40 -12.00 -1.13
CA MET A 88 15.82 -10.60 -1.23
C MET A 88 16.51 -10.12 0.07
N GLY A 89 16.04 -10.59 1.22
CA GLY A 89 16.68 -10.32 2.51
C GLY A 89 18.11 -10.85 2.64
N GLN A 90 18.46 -11.93 1.95
CA GLN A 90 19.82 -12.50 1.97
C GLN A 90 20.82 -11.68 1.16
N ASN A 91 20.36 -10.94 0.15
CA ASN A 91 21.20 -10.10 -0.71
C ASN A 91 21.38 -8.67 -0.18
N MET A 92 20.78 -8.36 0.98
CA MET A 92 20.91 -7.06 1.63
C MET A 92 22.21 -6.96 2.43
N PRO A 93 22.74 -5.74 2.65
CA PRO A 93 23.85 -5.51 3.55
C PRO A 93 23.66 -6.19 4.91
N SER A 94 24.74 -6.70 5.51
CA SER A 94 24.70 -7.54 6.71
C SER A 94 23.90 -6.93 7.87
N PHE A 95 23.96 -5.61 8.05
CA PHE A 95 23.22 -4.90 9.10
C PHE A 95 21.69 -4.93 8.92
N LEU A 96 21.18 -5.15 7.70
CA LEU A 96 19.76 -5.32 7.38
C LEU A 96 19.34 -6.78 7.35
N SER A 97 20.21 -7.69 6.91
CA SER A 97 19.87 -9.12 6.82
C SER A 97 19.79 -9.79 8.21
N ILE A 98 20.53 -9.30 9.21
CA ILE A 98 20.50 -9.81 10.60
C ILE A 98 19.16 -9.50 11.29
N HIS A 99 18.49 -8.40 10.94
CA HIS A 99 17.24 -7.96 11.56
C HIS A 99 16.11 -7.75 10.53
N PRO A 100 15.50 -8.82 9.99
CA PRO A 100 14.51 -8.72 8.90
C PRO A 100 13.29 -7.84 9.22
N ARG A 101 12.81 -7.83 10.46
CA ARG A 101 11.70 -6.96 10.89
C ARG A 101 12.08 -5.48 10.88
N LEU A 102 13.33 -5.15 11.24
CA LEU A 102 13.84 -3.78 11.17
C LEU A 102 13.97 -3.35 9.70
N THR A 103 14.41 -4.26 8.83
CA THR A 103 14.46 -4.02 7.39
C THR A 103 13.08 -3.73 6.82
N MET A 104 12.05 -4.48 7.20
CA MET A 104 10.66 -4.17 6.81
C MET A 104 10.21 -2.80 7.31
N LEU A 105 10.58 -2.42 8.54
CA LEU A 105 10.22 -1.12 9.10
C LEU A 105 10.88 0.06 8.35
N ILE A 106 12.10 -0.11 7.86
CA ILE A 106 12.85 0.92 7.11
C ILE A 106 12.39 0.97 5.65
N ILE A 107 12.22 -0.19 5.03
CA ILE A 107 11.87 -0.32 3.62
C ILE A 107 10.39 -0.04 3.37
N GLY A 108 9.51 -0.36 4.33
CA GLY A 108 8.07 -0.09 4.27
C GLY A 108 7.75 1.34 3.85
N PRO A 109 8.26 2.38 4.55
CA PRO A 109 8.07 3.79 4.18
C PRO A 109 8.51 4.13 2.76
N VAL A 110 9.59 3.52 2.25
CA VAL A 110 10.05 3.72 0.87
C VAL A 110 8.99 3.21 -0.12
N PHE A 111 8.47 1.99 0.10
CA PHE A 111 7.35 1.46 -0.67
C PHE A 111 6.07 2.29 -0.51
N GLY A 112 5.81 2.82 0.69
CA GLY A 112 4.70 3.73 0.98
C GLY A 112 4.76 5.01 0.15
N VAL A 113 5.94 5.62 0.04
CA VAL A 113 6.16 6.82 -0.79
C VAL A 113 5.98 6.50 -2.28
N LEU A 114 6.60 5.42 -2.77
CA LEU A 114 6.50 5.02 -4.18
C LEU A 114 5.05 4.71 -4.58
N SER A 115 4.38 3.87 -3.78
CA SER A 115 2.96 3.56 -3.98
C SER A 115 2.06 4.78 -3.80
N GLY A 116 2.42 5.72 -2.93
CA GLY A 116 1.74 7.00 -2.76
C GLY A 116 1.84 7.90 -3.97
N ILE A 117 3.01 7.96 -4.62
CA ILE A 117 3.17 8.68 -5.88
C ILE A 117 2.28 8.06 -6.94
N ILE A 118 2.29 6.73 -7.08
CA ILE A 118 1.46 6.00 -8.07
C ILE A 118 -0.04 6.27 -7.83
N LEU A 119 -0.53 6.07 -6.60
CA LEU A 119 -1.94 6.28 -6.27
C LEU A 119 -2.33 7.76 -6.39
N GLY A 120 -1.44 8.67 -6.00
CA GLY A 120 -1.63 10.11 -6.18
C GLY A 120 -1.80 10.48 -7.65
N LEU A 121 -0.97 9.94 -8.54
CA LEU A 121 -1.09 10.13 -9.99
C LEU A 121 -2.39 9.55 -10.53
N PHE A 122 -2.77 8.34 -10.10
CA PHE A 122 -4.03 7.71 -10.50
C PHE A 122 -5.23 8.57 -10.08
N ALA A 123 -5.24 9.08 -8.84
CA ALA A 123 -6.28 9.96 -8.35
C ALA A 123 -6.36 11.29 -9.13
N LEU A 124 -5.20 11.87 -9.50
CA LEU A 124 -5.16 13.04 -10.37
C LEU A 124 -5.75 12.76 -11.75
N VAL A 125 -5.35 11.67 -12.39
CA VAL A 125 -5.85 11.30 -13.73
C VAL A 125 -7.34 11.01 -13.67
N ALA A 126 -7.79 10.22 -12.69
CA ALA A 126 -9.20 9.91 -12.47
C ALA A 126 -10.04 11.18 -12.27
N SER A 127 -9.52 12.19 -11.56
CA SER A 127 -10.22 13.47 -11.34
C SER A 127 -10.51 14.26 -12.62
N LYS A 128 -9.74 14.02 -13.70
CA LYS A 128 -9.95 14.66 -15.01
C LYS A 128 -10.95 13.91 -15.90
N ILE A 129 -11.11 12.61 -15.66
CA ILE A 129 -11.97 11.72 -16.48
C ILE A 129 -13.38 11.65 -15.88
N VAL A 130 -13.47 11.60 -14.55
CA VAL A 130 -14.73 11.43 -13.84
C VAL A 130 -15.52 12.75 -13.82
N LYS A 131 -16.74 12.70 -14.37
CA LYS A 131 -17.71 13.80 -14.23
C LYS A 131 -18.15 13.87 -12.76
N LYS A 132 -18.07 15.06 -12.16
CA LYS A 132 -18.57 15.28 -10.80
C LYS A 132 -20.09 15.12 -10.79
N PRO A 133 -20.68 14.41 -9.82
CA PRO A 133 -22.11 14.50 -9.60
C PRO A 133 -22.44 15.97 -9.30
N GLN A 134 -23.37 16.54 -10.09
CA GLN A 134 -23.86 17.91 -9.95
C GLN A 134 -24.59 18.08 -8.62
#